data_AF-A0A1E7YL78-F1
#
_entry.id   AF-A0A1E7YL78-F1
#
_cell.length_a   1.000
_cell.length_b   1.000
_cell.length_c   1.000
_cell.angle_alpha   90.00
_cell.angle_beta   90.00
_cell.angle_gamma   90.00
#
_symmetry.space_group_name_H-M   'P 1'
#
loop_
_entity.id
_entity.type
_entity.pdbx_description
1 polymer ?
#
loop_
_entity_poly.entity_id
_entity_poly.type
_entity_poly.pdbx_seq_one_letter_code
_entity_poly.pdbx_strand_id
1 'polypeptide(L)'
;MSKSLERKRHRRTAEERLADLEAKRQQTEAKLREQLAKIDEQKRRLAQSPAVRKTQVENQKRFERAVQKLAPDLDHRHFIAIIADAVDGGFDADALAERGEALLAEHGKSRRGRRPRSAVGL
;
A
#
# COMPACT_ATOMS: atom_id res chain seq x y z
N MET A 1 32.48 3.44 -67.84
CA MET A 1 31.06 3.14 -67.57
C MET A 1 30.97 2.19 -66.39
N SER A 2 30.70 2.70 -65.19
CA SER A 2 30.57 1.92 -63.96
C SER A 2 29.09 1.72 -63.63
N LYS A 3 28.57 0.51 -63.87
CA LYS A 3 27.18 0.12 -63.53
C LYS A 3 27.04 0.10 -62.00
N SER A 4 26.14 0.93 -61.45
CA SER A 4 25.71 0.82 -60.05
C SER A 4 24.86 -0.45 -59.90
N LEU A 5 25.29 -1.39 -59.07
CA LEU A 5 24.47 -2.52 -58.67
C LEU A 5 23.33 -2.01 -57.78
N GLU A 6 22.14 -1.85 -58.38
CA GLU A 6 20.92 -1.58 -57.63
C GLU A 6 20.68 -2.71 -56.63
N ARG A 7 20.78 -2.39 -55.33
CA ARG A 7 20.44 -3.29 -54.24
C ARG A 7 18.95 -3.66 -54.37
N LYS A 8 18.68 -4.87 -54.89
CA LYS A 8 17.34 -5.48 -54.88
C LYS A 8 16.80 -5.46 -53.46
N ARG A 9 15.62 -4.84 -53.25
CA ARG A 9 14.91 -4.85 -51.97
C ARG A 9 14.60 -6.29 -51.57
N HIS A 10 15.29 -6.81 -50.56
CA HIS A 10 14.97 -8.10 -49.97
C HIS A 10 13.60 -8.02 -49.28
N ARG A 11 12.67 -8.91 -49.66
CA ARG A 11 11.35 -8.99 -49.04
C ARG A 11 11.46 -9.96 -47.87
N ARG A 12 11.15 -9.52 -46.65
CA ARG A 12 11.31 -10.36 -45.46
C ARG A 12 10.50 -11.65 -45.57
N THR A 13 11.12 -12.77 -45.21
CA THR A 13 10.49 -14.09 -45.16
C THR A 13 9.48 -14.15 -44.00
N ALA A 14 8.64 -15.19 -43.97
CA ALA A 14 7.69 -15.39 -42.87
C ALA A 14 8.41 -15.64 -41.53
N GLU A 15 9.52 -16.37 -41.56
CA GLU A 15 10.36 -16.67 -40.39
C GLU A 15 11.02 -15.42 -39.82
N GLU A 16 11.58 -14.55 -40.68
CA GLU A 16 12.14 -13.26 -40.26
C GLU A 16 11.09 -12.35 -39.59
N ARG A 17 9.84 -12.38 -40.08
CA ARG A 17 8.74 -11.62 -39.47
C ARG A 17 8.32 -12.18 -38.11
N LEU A 18 8.35 -13.49 -37.94
CA LEU A 18 8.05 -14.13 -36.64
C LEU A 18 9.13 -13.79 -35.61
N ALA A 19 10.40 -13.89 -35.98
CA ALA A 19 11.51 -13.48 -35.11
C ALA A 19 11.43 -12.00 -34.72
N ASP A 20 11.08 -11.11 -35.66
CA ASP A 20 10.85 -9.69 -35.39
C ASP A 20 9.69 -9.46 -34.39
N LEU A 21 8.62 -10.27 -34.46
CA LEU A 21 7.48 -10.17 -33.54
C LEU A 21 7.82 -10.69 -32.14
N GLU A 22 8.56 -11.79 -32.04
CA GLU A 22 9.04 -12.32 -30.76
C GLU A 22 10.01 -11.35 -30.08
N ALA A 23 10.95 -10.77 -30.83
CA ALA A 23 11.86 -9.76 -30.31
C ALA A 23 11.11 -8.53 -29.78
N LYS A 24 10.07 -8.08 -30.51
CA LYS A 24 9.19 -6.99 -30.03
C LYS A 24 8.44 -7.38 -28.77
N ARG A 25 7.91 -8.60 -28.69
CA ARG A 25 7.20 -9.10 -27.52
C ARG A 25 8.11 -9.10 -26.29
N GLN A 26 9.31 -9.66 -26.41
CA GLN A 26 10.29 -9.69 -25.32
C GLN A 26 10.68 -8.27 -24.88
N GLN A 27 10.86 -7.35 -25.82
CA GLN A 27 11.16 -5.95 -25.51
C GLN A 27 10.00 -5.27 -24.77
N THR A 28 8.75 -5.53 -25.17
CA THR A 28 7.58 -4.99 -24.46
C THR A 28 7.43 -5.58 -23.07
N GLU A 29 7.63 -6.89 -22.91
CA GLU A 29 7.57 -7.55 -21.61
C GLU A 29 8.66 -7.03 -20.66
N ALA A 30 9.88 -6.80 -21.16
CA ALA A 30 10.96 -6.20 -20.37
C ALA A 30 10.60 -4.77 -19.90
N LYS A 31 10.07 -3.94 -20.79
CA LYS A 31 9.61 -2.58 -20.44
C LYS A 31 8.48 -2.59 -19.40
N LEU A 32 7.52 -3.51 -19.53
CA LEU A 32 6.44 -3.67 -18.56
C LEU A 32 6.96 -4.08 -17.19
N ARG A 33 7.93 -5.02 -17.14
CA ARG A 33 8.58 -5.42 -15.88
C ARG A 33 9.31 -4.26 -15.21
N GLU A 34 10.04 -3.44 -15.97
CA GLU A 34 10.69 -2.24 -15.43
C GLU A 34 9.70 -1.22 -14.89
N GLN A 35 8.58 -1.01 -15.58
CA GLN A 35 7.53 -0.10 -15.12
C GLN A 35 6.88 -0.59 -13.83
N LEU A 36 6.58 -1.89 -13.73
CA LEU A 36 6.06 -2.50 -12.51
C LEU A 36 7.03 -2.35 -11.34
N ALA A 37 8.32 -2.61 -11.57
CA ALA A 37 9.35 -2.45 -10.54
C ALA A 37 9.42 -1.00 -10.01
N LYS A 38 9.32 0.01 -10.90
CA LYS A 38 9.27 1.42 -10.51
C LYS A 38 8.03 1.76 -9.69
N ILE A 39 6.86 1.22 -10.05
CA ILE A 39 5.62 1.42 -9.29
C ILE A 39 5.75 0.82 -7.89
N ASP A 40 6.28 -0.39 -7.77
CA ASP A 40 6.48 -1.04 -6.47
C ASP A 40 7.48 -0.31 -5.59
N GLU A 41 8.55 0.22 -6.18
CA GLU A 41 9.49 1.07 -5.46
C GLU A 41 8.83 2.35 -4.95
N GLN A 42 8.02 3.02 -5.78
CA GLN A 42 7.27 4.21 -5.38
C GLN A 42 6.27 3.89 -4.25
N LYS A 43 5.56 2.76 -4.32
CA LYS A 43 4.66 2.30 -3.25
C LYS A 43 5.41 2.10 -1.94
N ARG A 44 6.59 1.44 -1.98
CA ARG A 44 7.43 1.25 -0.79
C ARG A 44 7.89 2.59 -0.20
N ARG A 45 8.33 3.53 -1.04
CA ARG A 45 8.73 4.88 -0.60
C ARG A 45 7.58 5.64 0.05
N LEU A 46 6.38 5.57 -0.53
CA LEU A 46 5.19 6.21 0.02
C LEU A 46 4.79 5.59 1.38
N ALA A 47 4.80 4.26 1.48
CA ALA A 47 4.52 3.54 2.73
C ALA A 47 5.54 3.87 3.83
N GLN A 48 6.80 4.13 3.46
CA GLN A 48 7.86 4.50 4.40
C GLN A 48 7.93 6.00 4.70
N SER A 49 7.05 6.82 4.10
CA SER A 49 7.11 8.27 4.29
C SER A 49 6.92 8.63 5.78
N PRO A 50 7.60 9.68 6.28
CA PRO A 50 7.46 10.11 7.67
C PRO A 50 6.01 10.45 8.06
N ALA A 51 5.23 10.96 7.11
CA ALA A 51 3.81 11.25 7.32
C ALA A 51 3.00 9.97 7.61
N VAL A 52 3.20 8.91 6.84
CA VAL A 52 2.53 7.62 7.05
C VAL A 52 2.99 6.96 8.36
N ARG A 53 4.28 7.05 8.69
CA ARG A 53 4.78 6.57 9.98
C ARG A 53 4.11 7.31 11.14
N LYS A 54 3.96 8.63 11.03
CA LYS A 54 3.30 9.46 12.05
C LYS A 54 1.83 9.07 12.22
N THR A 55 1.09 8.88 11.13
CA THR A 55 -0.32 8.47 11.20
C THR A 55 -0.48 7.07 11.80
N GLN A 56 0.39 6.11 11.44
CA GLN A 56 0.41 4.78 12.04
C GLN A 56 0.67 4.84 13.56
N VAL A 57 1.66 5.62 13.99
CA VAL A 57 1.96 5.81 15.41
C VAL A 57 0.80 6.47 16.16
N GLU A 58 0.15 7.46 15.54
CA GLU A 58 -1.03 8.11 16.14
C GLU A 58 -2.21 7.14 16.26
N ASN A 59 -2.48 6.33 15.23
CA ASN A 59 -3.52 5.31 15.26
C ASN A 59 -3.24 4.25 16.33
N GLN A 60 -2.00 3.78 16.44
CA GLN A 60 -1.58 2.85 17.49
C GLN A 60 -1.83 3.42 18.89
N LYS A 61 -1.44 4.68 19.12
CA LYS A 61 -1.69 5.35 20.41
C LYS A 61 -3.18 5.54 20.70
N ARG A 62 -4.01 5.76 19.68
CA ARG A 62 -5.48 5.87 19.86
C ARG A 62 -6.07 4.52 20.23
N PHE A 63 -5.63 3.45 19.57
CA PHE A 63 -6.02 2.08 19.89
C PHE A 63 -5.65 1.71 21.32
N GLU A 64 -4.40 1.88 21.73
CA GLU A 64 -3.94 1.56 23.09
C GLU A 64 -4.75 2.29 24.17
N ARG A 65 -5.08 3.56 23.96
CA ARG A 65 -5.94 4.33 24.87
C ARG A 65 -7.35 3.80 24.94
N ALA A 66 -7.91 3.38 23.80
CA ALA A 66 -9.25 2.82 23.75
C ALA A 66 -9.29 1.49 24.50
N VAL A 67 -8.31 0.62 24.24
CA VAL A 67 -8.15 -0.67 24.93
C VAL A 67 -8.00 -0.49 26.43
N GLN A 68 -7.11 0.40 26.88
CA GLN A 68 -6.90 0.65 28.31
C GLN A 68 -8.16 1.14 29.03
N LYS A 69 -9.07 1.84 28.33
CA LYS A 69 -10.35 2.28 28.90
C LYS A 69 -11.41 1.17 28.90
N LEU A 70 -11.45 0.37 27.85
CA LEU A 70 -12.47 -0.67 27.65
C LEU A 70 -12.19 -1.91 28.50
N ALA A 71 -10.92 -2.30 28.59
CA ALA A 71 -10.49 -3.53 29.21
C ALA A 71 -9.10 -3.37 29.85
N PRO A 72 -9.01 -2.65 30.99
CA PRO A 72 -7.73 -2.33 31.62
C PRO A 72 -6.95 -3.55 32.10
N ASP A 73 -7.65 -4.65 32.41
CA ASP A 73 -7.07 -5.88 32.96
C ASP A 73 -6.71 -6.91 31.88
N LEU A 74 -7.05 -6.66 30.62
CA LEU A 74 -6.76 -7.56 29.51
C LEU A 74 -5.44 -7.18 28.83
N ASP A 75 -4.65 -8.22 28.53
CA ASP A 75 -3.39 -8.08 27.79
C ASP A 75 -3.52 -8.55 26.32
N HIS A 76 -2.42 -8.45 25.57
CA HIS A 76 -2.34 -8.86 24.16
C HIS A 76 -2.78 -10.31 23.90
N ARG A 77 -2.57 -11.23 24.86
CA ARG A 77 -2.94 -12.65 24.69
C ARG A 77 -4.45 -12.82 24.74
N HIS A 78 -5.10 -12.09 25.63
CA HIS A 78 -6.56 -12.08 25.74
C HIS A 78 -7.21 -11.49 24.48
N PHE A 79 -6.64 -10.42 23.91
CA PHE A 79 -7.17 -9.87 22.65
C PHE A 79 -7.03 -10.84 21.48
N ILE A 80 -5.91 -11.56 21.37
CA ILE A 80 -5.73 -12.57 20.31
C ILE A 80 -6.79 -13.67 20.45
N ALA A 81 -7.04 -14.16 21.66
CA ALA A 81 -8.06 -15.18 21.91
C ALA A 81 -9.46 -14.69 21.54
N ILE A 82 -9.84 -13.48 21.99
CA ILE A 82 -11.15 -12.88 21.67
C ILE A 82 -11.33 -12.69 20.16
N ILE A 83 -10.28 -12.27 19.45
CA ILE A 83 -10.32 -12.11 17.98
C ILE A 83 -10.51 -13.48 17.32
N ALA A 84 -9.79 -14.51 17.75
CA ALA A 84 -9.92 -15.85 17.21
C ALA A 84 -11.35 -16.39 17.41
N ASP A 85 -11.87 -16.31 18.64
CA ASP A 85 -13.24 -16.74 18.96
C ASP A 85 -14.29 -15.98 18.13
N ALA A 86 -14.10 -14.68 17.91
CA ALA A 86 -14.99 -13.88 17.08
C ALA A 86 -14.95 -14.30 15.61
N VAL A 87 -13.76 -14.56 15.05
CA VAL A 87 -13.60 -15.04 13.67
C VAL A 87 -14.29 -16.39 13.50
N ASP A 88 -14.06 -17.32 14.43
CA ASP A 88 -14.64 -18.67 14.40
C ASP A 88 -16.17 -18.64 14.56
N GLY A 89 -16.69 -17.71 15.35
CA GLY A 89 -18.12 -17.47 15.52
C GLY A 89 -18.81 -16.83 14.31
N GLY A 90 -18.04 -16.29 13.36
CA GLY A 90 -18.54 -15.58 12.19
C GLY A 90 -19.08 -14.20 12.54
N PHE A 91 -18.40 -13.15 12.06
CA PHE A 91 -18.85 -11.77 12.22
C PHE A 91 -19.00 -11.05 10.90
N ASP A 92 -19.81 -9.99 10.91
CA ASP A 92 -19.89 -9.02 9.83
C ASP A 92 -18.74 -8.01 9.98
N ALA A 93 -17.79 -8.06 9.04
CA ALA A 93 -16.60 -7.23 9.06
C ALA A 93 -16.91 -5.74 8.87
N ASP A 94 -17.91 -5.41 8.08
CA ASP A 94 -18.27 -4.02 7.77
C ASP A 94 -18.96 -3.37 8.98
N ALA A 95 -19.90 -4.10 9.60
CA ALA A 95 -20.53 -3.65 10.85
C ALA A 95 -19.52 -3.49 12.00
N LEU A 96 -18.52 -4.36 12.09
CA LEU A 96 -17.44 -4.24 13.08
C LEU A 96 -16.51 -3.07 12.80
N ALA A 97 -16.24 -2.75 11.53
CA ALA A 97 -15.44 -1.59 11.17
C ALA A 97 -16.12 -0.30 11.66
N GLU A 98 -17.41 -0.12 11.37
CA GLU A 98 -18.19 1.05 11.82
C GLU A 98 -18.21 1.16 13.35
N ARG A 99 -18.47 0.03 14.03
CA ARG A 99 -18.47 -0.01 15.50
C ARG A 99 -17.09 0.31 16.09
N GLY A 100 -16.02 -0.20 15.46
CA GLY A 100 -14.64 0.07 15.84
C GLY A 100 -14.30 1.56 15.73
N GLU A 101 -14.72 2.23 14.65
CA GLU A 101 -14.53 3.67 14.48
C GLU A 101 -15.24 4.48 15.57
N ALA A 102 -16.48 4.11 15.92
CA ALA A 102 -17.23 4.74 17.01
C ALA A 102 -16.49 4.59 18.36
N LEU A 103 -16.01 3.39 18.68
CA LEU A 103 -15.25 3.12 19.91
C LEU A 103 -13.92 3.90 19.97
N LEU A 104 -13.23 4.05 18.83
CA LEU A 104 -12.01 4.86 18.74
C LEU A 104 -12.30 6.37 18.87
N ALA A 105 -13.45 6.83 18.40
CA ALA A 105 -13.90 8.20 18.57
C ALA A 105 -14.28 8.50 20.04
N GLU A 106 -14.86 7.53 20.75
CA GLU A 106 -15.25 7.66 22.15
C GLU A 106 -14.05 7.53 23.10
N HIS A 107 -13.32 6.42 23.00
CA HIS A 107 -12.30 6.05 23.98
C HIS A 107 -10.88 6.41 23.55
N GLY A 108 -10.60 6.43 22.23
CA GLY A 108 -9.28 6.67 21.68
C GLY A 108 -8.83 8.15 21.65
N LYS A 109 -9.67 9.08 22.09
CA LYS A 109 -9.31 10.50 22.21
C LYS A 109 -8.08 10.70 23.10
N SER A 110 -7.18 11.59 22.68
CA SER A 110 -6.06 12.01 23.52
C SER A 110 -6.57 12.64 24.82
N ARG A 111 -5.93 12.29 25.93
CA ARG A 111 -6.15 12.99 27.20
C ARG A 111 -5.72 14.45 26.96
N ARG A 112 -6.68 15.38 26.98
CA ARG A 112 -6.51 16.82 26.68
C ARG A 112 -5.17 17.31 27.26
N GLY A 113 -4.24 17.73 26.40
CA GLY A 113 -2.93 18.14 26.89
C GLY A 113 -1.92 18.52 25.81
N ARG A 114 -2.19 19.64 25.12
CA ARG A 114 -1.27 20.78 24.85
C ARG A 114 -1.81 21.54 23.63
N ARG A 115 -2.52 22.65 23.88
CA ARG A 115 -2.79 23.67 22.85
C ARG A 115 -1.42 24.13 22.32
N PRO A 116 -1.15 24.16 21.01
CA PRO A 116 0.10 24.71 20.50
C PRO A 116 0.22 26.18 20.94
N ARG A 117 1.38 26.57 21.48
CA ARG A 117 1.66 27.94 21.99
C ARG A 117 1.74 29.00 20.88
N SER A 118 1.47 28.67 19.61
CA SER A 118 1.56 29.59 18.48
C SER A 118 0.34 30.51 18.32
N ALA A 119 -0.53 30.62 19.33
CA ALA A 119 -1.70 31.50 19.31
C ALA A 119 -1.62 32.65 20.32
N VAL A 120 -0.41 32.99 20.81
CA VAL A 120 -0.17 34.25 21.53
C VAL A 120 1.14 34.85 20.99
N GLY A 121 0.98 35.91 20.20
CA GLY A 121 2.06 36.64 19.55
C GLY A 121 1.45 37.69 18.62
N LEU A 122 0.67 38.59 19.22
CA LEU A 122 0.45 39.95 18.71
C LEU A 122 1.64 40.79 19.19
#